data_AF-A0A3D5H601-F1
#
_entry.id   AF-A0A3D5H601-F1
#
_cell.length_a   1.000
_cell.length_b   1.000
_cell.length_c   1.000
_cell.angle_alpha   90.00
_cell.angle_beta   90.00
_cell.angle_gamma   90.00
#
_symmetry.space_group_name_H-M   'P 1'
#
loop_
_entity.id
_entity.type
_entity.pdbx_description
1 polymer ?
#
loop_
_entity_poly.entity_id
_entity_poly.type
_entity_poly.pdbx_seq_one_letter_code
_entity_poly.pdbx_strand_id
1 'polypeptide(L)'
;MITVGENGMKSPFIVALAVAVVISCSVLAPEMLAQKSSRPVDSLRVLRMEIDQLYNVLDKVDRKDFDFTHMRAWWIGFPDLEDTLRWVYTRMTQDSTLFGGEIEGKAPFYVLATPPPNNDIVALYSGKNILKGRQLRSLLNAKPERELYDRLVASWKFGQEIELIDNDFSIKNNFTLRQRSRGDTIYTLFNRYMIDGVNHDSVTIVSLRLIDKANIIAGNRWGAEVRIGDDDMGYPFWSSGNLAFLVIYKRAKVGVHIPFAGGLTPGKGLQNFWTPRRLDGTYGLTGEFDFVNFGGSFIFGLRRTDVDGTYANPDSITTIRNMVQAWYSNVISDKADGHMLRYKIGAGVHQIGHDGLYPYHASPPTSVETTVPPTTFVSPYIKLDYVNQQSAERFGASLQYYNKWILGDAWLELIPNRMRLEVRAGAPVFRLHEYWEPTHFITLNIPITFSL
;
A
#
# COMPACT_ATOMS: atom_id res chain seq x y z
N MET A 1 32.90 40.18 31.01
CA MET A 1 31.58 40.77 31.26
C MET A 1 30.94 41.02 29.90
N ILE A 2 30.21 40.02 29.39
CA ILE A 2 29.36 40.09 28.21
C ILE A 2 28.08 39.37 28.66
N THR A 3 27.02 40.14 28.83
CA THR A 3 25.70 39.68 29.24
C THR A 3 24.98 39.12 28.02
N VAL A 4 24.73 37.80 28.02
CA VAL A 4 23.87 37.15 27.04
C VAL A 4 22.48 37.07 27.67
N GLY A 5 21.53 37.77 27.04
CA GLY A 5 20.15 37.88 27.49
C GLY A 5 19.39 36.56 27.36
N GLU A 6 18.65 36.25 28.42
CA GLU A 6 17.55 35.30 28.41
C GLU A 6 16.48 35.77 27.42
N ASN A 7 16.21 34.98 26.39
CA ASN A 7 14.94 35.05 25.67
C ASN A 7 14.44 33.62 25.45
N GLY A 8 13.30 33.35 26.06
CA GLY A 8 12.68 32.04 26.10
C GLY A 8 12.11 31.61 24.74
N MET A 9 12.23 30.32 24.48
CA MET A 9 11.30 29.60 23.61
C MET A 9 10.78 28.40 24.38
N LYS A 10 9.56 28.55 24.88
CA LYS A 10 8.73 27.46 25.38
C LYS A 10 8.29 26.63 24.16
N SER A 11 8.79 25.40 24.03
CA SER A 11 8.13 24.34 23.24
C SER A 11 7.76 23.17 24.17
N PRO A 12 6.72 23.31 25.01
CA PRO A 12 6.15 22.19 25.76
C PRO A 12 5.27 21.27 24.87
N PHE A 13 5.00 21.63 23.62
CA PHE A 13 4.04 20.93 22.76
C PHE A 13 4.58 19.61 22.19
N ILE A 14 5.89 19.55 21.87
CA ILE A 14 6.50 18.37 21.24
C ILE A 14 6.75 17.25 22.28
N VAL A 15 7.08 17.62 23.53
CA VAL A 15 7.23 16.66 24.64
C VAL A 15 5.86 16.15 25.11
N ALA A 16 4.84 17.00 25.13
CA ALA A 16 3.48 16.60 25.50
C ALA A 16 2.86 15.61 24.50
N LEU A 17 3.13 15.74 23.20
CA LEU A 17 2.62 14.82 22.17
C LEU A 17 3.27 13.43 22.26
N ALA A 18 4.58 13.37 22.54
CA ALA A 18 5.30 12.11 22.72
C ALA A 18 4.84 11.35 23.98
N VAL A 19 4.53 12.07 25.06
CA VAL A 19 3.99 11.47 26.30
C VAL A 19 2.53 11.03 26.13
N ALA A 20 1.72 11.76 25.36
CA ALA A 20 0.31 11.41 25.11
C ALA A 20 0.14 10.12 24.28
N VAL A 21 1.04 9.85 23.33
CA VAL A 21 1.04 8.60 22.53
C VAL A 21 1.44 7.39 23.39
N VAL A 22 2.39 7.56 24.32
CA VAL A 22 2.83 6.47 25.23
C VAL A 22 1.75 6.12 26.27
N ILE A 23 1.04 7.13 26.80
CA ILE A 23 -0.02 6.91 27.81
C ILE A 23 -1.28 6.27 27.18
N SER A 24 -1.62 6.62 25.94
CA SER A 24 -2.82 6.08 25.27
C SER A 24 -2.71 4.59 24.90
N CYS A 25 -1.51 4.07 24.65
CA CYS A 25 -1.31 2.62 24.44
C CYS A 25 -1.31 1.79 25.75
N SER A 26 -1.05 2.43 26.90
CA SER A 26 -0.90 1.72 28.18
C SER A 26 -2.22 1.41 28.89
N VAL A 27 -3.31 2.10 28.51
CA VAL A 27 -4.60 2.09 29.26
C VAL A 27 -5.65 1.14 28.67
N LEU A 28 -5.41 0.55 27.49
CA LEU A 28 -6.42 -0.27 26.77
C LEU A 28 -6.19 -1.80 26.84
N ALA A 29 -5.16 -2.28 27.54
CA ALA A 29 -4.78 -3.69 27.55
C ALA A 29 -5.47 -4.64 28.58
N PRO A 30 -6.13 -4.23 29.69
CA PRO A 30 -6.45 -5.22 30.73
C PRO A 30 -7.61 -6.19 30.43
N GLU A 31 -8.49 -5.93 29.46
CA GLU A 31 -9.77 -6.67 29.37
C GLU A 31 -9.80 -7.84 28.38
N MET A 32 -8.75 -8.08 27.59
CA MET A 32 -8.78 -9.15 26.56
C MET A 32 -8.17 -10.50 26.99
N LEU A 33 -7.72 -10.67 28.23
CA LEU A 33 -7.02 -11.89 28.68
C LEU A 33 -7.84 -12.72 29.68
N ALA A 34 -8.84 -13.44 29.15
CA ALA A 34 -9.38 -14.61 29.82
C ALA A 34 -9.83 -15.67 28.79
N GLN A 35 -8.90 -16.19 27.99
CA GLN A 35 -9.12 -17.48 27.34
C GLN A 35 -7.82 -18.26 27.23
N LYS A 36 -7.78 -19.34 28.02
CA LYS A 36 -6.69 -20.31 28.13
C LYS A 36 -7.01 -21.47 27.17
N SER A 37 -6.26 -21.65 26.10
CA SER A 37 -6.23 -22.91 25.31
C SER A 37 -4.89 -23.01 24.58
N SER A 38 -4.00 -23.91 25.00
CA SER A 38 -3.79 -25.26 24.47
C SER A 38 -3.45 -25.34 22.96
N ARG A 39 -2.14 -25.58 22.72
CA ARG A 39 -1.45 -26.14 21.54
C ARG A 39 -1.46 -25.35 20.20
N PRO A 40 -0.26 -24.96 19.68
CA PRO A 40 -0.11 -24.12 18.49
C PRO A 40 -0.47 -24.78 17.13
N VAL A 41 -0.56 -26.10 17.07
CA VAL A 41 -0.99 -26.82 15.85
C VAL A 41 -2.48 -26.57 15.58
N ASP A 42 -3.27 -26.35 16.63
CA ASP A 42 -4.69 -26.06 16.49
C ASP A 42 -4.92 -24.62 16.02
N SER A 43 -4.06 -23.66 16.37
CA SER A 43 -4.19 -22.25 15.94
C SER A 43 -4.00 -22.08 14.44
N LEU A 44 -3.03 -22.77 13.83
CA LEU A 44 -2.81 -22.74 12.37
C LEU A 44 -3.87 -23.54 11.62
N ARG A 45 -4.36 -24.64 12.21
CA ARG A 45 -5.47 -25.41 11.65
C ARG A 45 -6.77 -24.62 11.71
N VAL A 46 -7.02 -23.90 12.79
CA VAL A 46 -8.15 -22.97 12.95
C VAL A 46 -8.03 -21.83 11.95
N LEU A 47 -6.87 -21.17 11.82
CA LEU A 47 -6.68 -20.08 10.87
C LEU A 47 -6.86 -20.56 9.41
N ARG A 48 -6.36 -21.75 9.06
CA ARG A 48 -6.56 -22.35 7.74
C ARG A 48 -8.02 -22.74 7.51
N MET A 49 -8.70 -23.31 8.50
CA MET A 49 -10.13 -23.60 8.43
C MET A 49 -10.97 -22.33 8.34
N GLU A 50 -10.57 -21.23 8.98
CA GLU A 50 -11.21 -19.93 8.90
C GLU A 50 -11.02 -19.29 7.52
N ILE A 51 -9.81 -19.39 6.94
CA ILE A 51 -9.53 -18.96 5.57
C ILE A 51 -10.31 -19.82 4.57
N ASP A 52 -10.33 -21.14 4.72
CA ASP A 52 -11.09 -22.05 3.86
C ASP A 52 -12.60 -21.86 4.03
N GLN A 53 -13.08 -21.50 5.22
CA GLN A 53 -14.48 -21.11 5.45
C GLN A 53 -14.79 -19.75 4.81
N LEU A 54 -13.88 -18.78 4.87
CA LEU A 54 -14.03 -17.49 4.21
C LEU A 54 -14.07 -17.66 2.70
N TYR A 55 -13.18 -18.47 2.13
CA TYR A 55 -13.21 -18.82 0.71
C TYR A 55 -14.48 -19.58 0.34
N ASN A 56 -14.91 -20.55 1.15
CA ASN A 56 -16.18 -21.26 0.91
C ASN A 56 -17.41 -20.37 1.07
N VAL A 57 -17.38 -19.35 1.93
CA VAL A 57 -18.45 -18.35 2.06
C VAL A 57 -18.44 -17.46 0.84
N LEU A 58 -17.28 -16.97 0.41
CA LEU A 58 -17.13 -16.13 -0.79
C LEU A 58 -17.46 -16.90 -2.10
N ASP A 59 -17.21 -18.21 -2.15
CA ASP A 59 -17.60 -19.10 -3.26
C ASP A 59 -19.09 -19.46 -3.24
N LYS A 60 -19.74 -19.39 -2.07
CA LYS A 60 -21.18 -19.69 -1.87
C LYS A 60 -22.06 -18.44 -1.85
N VAL A 61 -21.49 -17.24 -1.77
CA VAL A 61 -22.20 -16.00 -2.06
C VAL A 61 -22.54 -16.05 -3.54
N ASP A 62 -23.80 -16.35 -3.84
CA ASP A 62 -24.31 -16.36 -5.21
C ASP A 62 -24.08 -14.95 -5.77
N ARG A 63 -23.44 -14.85 -6.95
CA ARG A 63 -23.03 -13.58 -7.59
C ARG A 63 -24.20 -12.64 -7.93
N LYS A 64 -25.41 -12.98 -7.49
CA LYS A 64 -26.64 -12.18 -7.58
C LYS A 64 -26.73 -11.10 -6.50
N ASP A 65 -25.85 -11.12 -5.49
CA ASP A 65 -25.84 -10.11 -4.41
C ASP A 65 -24.92 -8.90 -4.69
N PHE A 66 -24.44 -8.73 -5.92
CA PHE A 66 -23.87 -7.46 -6.38
C PHE A 66 -24.98 -6.60 -7.00
N ASP A 67 -25.70 -5.87 -6.16
CA ASP A 67 -26.56 -4.79 -6.63
C ASP A 67 -25.74 -3.50 -6.74
N PHE A 68 -25.72 -2.95 -7.96
CA PHE A 68 -24.98 -1.76 -8.33
C PHE A 68 -25.74 -0.53 -7.82
N THR A 69 -25.17 0.18 -6.84
CA THR A 69 -25.76 1.41 -6.26
C THR A 69 -25.82 2.59 -7.22
N HIS A 70 -25.12 2.52 -8.35
CA HIS A 70 -25.19 3.50 -9.43
C HIS A 70 -25.32 2.77 -10.77
N MET A 71 -26.45 2.94 -11.45
CA MET A 71 -26.66 2.45 -12.81
C MET A 71 -27.16 3.55 -13.72
N ARG A 72 -26.75 3.46 -14.99
CA ARG A 72 -27.22 4.32 -16.06
C ARG A 72 -28.26 3.58 -16.87
N ALA A 73 -29.36 4.26 -17.17
CA ALA A 73 -30.34 3.77 -18.12
C ALA A 73 -30.50 4.74 -19.30
N TRP A 74 -30.65 4.23 -20.52
CA TRP A 74 -31.02 5.04 -21.67
C TRP A 74 -31.89 4.25 -22.65
N TRP A 75 -32.69 4.97 -23.43
CA TRP A 75 -33.46 4.40 -24.53
C TRP A 75 -32.65 4.42 -25.83
N ILE A 76 -32.86 3.42 -26.69
CA ILE A 76 -32.23 3.37 -28.02
C ILE A 76 -33.13 4.09 -29.01
N GLY A 77 -32.66 5.23 -29.54
CA GLY A 77 -33.44 6.05 -30.47
C GLY A 77 -33.08 5.96 -31.93
N PHE A 78 -32.27 4.96 -32.32
CA PHE A 78 -31.83 4.78 -33.69
C PHE A 78 -32.60 3.65 -34.37
N PRO A 79 -33.43 3.94 -35.40
CA PRO A 79 -34.19 2.90 -36.11
C PRO A 79 -33.30 1.76 -36.61
N ASP A 80 -32.15 2.06 -37.21
CA ASP A 80 -31.23 1.04 -37.71
C ASP A 80 -30.67 0.12 -36.62
N LEU A 81 -30.36 0.66 -35.44
CA LEU A 81 -29.85 -0.12 -34.31
C LEU A 81 -30.98 -0.93 -33.67
N GLU A 82 -32.16 -0.34 -33.56
CA GLU A 82 -33.36 -1.00 -33.07
C GLU A 82 -33.76 -2.17 -33.97
N ASP A 83 -33.79 -1.99 -35.30
CA ASP A 83 -34.10 -3.04 -36.27
C ASP A 83 -33.06 -4.18 -36.22
N THR A 84 -31.78 -3.83 -36.06
CA THR A 84 -30.71 -4.82 -35.88
C THR A 84 -30.90 -5.61 -34.59
N LEU A 85 -31.23 -4.95 -33.48
CA LEU A 85 -31.48 -5.62 -32.19
C LEU A 85 -32.76 -6.46 -32.22
N ARG A 86 -33.81 -6.02 -32.91
CA ARG A 86 -35.02 -6.82 -33.16
C ARG A 86 -34.67 -8.07 -33.94
N TRP A 87 -33.90 -7.95 -35.03
CA TRP A 87 -33.47 -9.11 -35.82
C TRP A 87 -32.65 -10.11 -34.98
N VAL A 88 -31.68 -9.62 -34.20
CA VAL A 88 -30.88 -10.45 -33.28
C VAL A 88 -31.78 -11.15 -32.26
N TYR A 89 -32.71 -10.41 -31.66
CA TYR A 89 -33.64 -10.94 -30.67
C TYR A 89 -34.59 -11.98 -31.27
N THR A 90 -35.18 -11.73 -32.45
CA THR A 90 -36.06 -12.67 -33.16
C THR A 90 -35.33 -13.96 -33.51
N ARG A 91 -34.09 -13.86 -34.01
CA ARG A 91 -33.25 -15.01 -34.32
C ARG A 91 -32.93 -15.84 -33.07
N MET A 92 -32.76 -15.20 -31.92
CA MET A 92 -32.54 -15.88 -30.63
C MET A 92 -33.80 -16.57 -30.10
N THR A 93 -34.97 -15.94 -30.23
CA THR A 93 -36.24 -16.52 -29.76
C THR A 93 -36.70 -17.73 -30.58
N GLN A 94 -36.24 -17.88 -31.82
CA GLN A 94 -36.56 -19.03 -32.67
C GLN A 94 -35.80 -20.31 -32.27
N ASP A 95 -34.73 -20.21 -31.46
CA ASP A 95 -33.78 -21.32 -31.27
C ASP A 95 -33.87 -22.04 -29.90
N SER A 96 -34.63 -21.57 -28.91
CA SER A 96 -34.86 -22.36 -27.68
C SER A 96 -35.88 -21.78 -26.69
N THR A 97 -36.38 -22.70 -25.86
CA THR A 97 -37.18 -22.62 -24.62
C THR A 97 -36.76 -21.61 -23.54
N LEU A 98 -35.87 -20.67 -23.85
CA LEU A 98 -35.29 -19.71 -22.91
C LEU A 98 -36.06 -18.39 -22.80
N PHE A 99 -37.00 -18.13 -23.71
CA PHE A 99 -37.78 -16.89 -23.74
C PHE A 99 -39.27 -17.21 -23.92
N GLY A 100 -40.00 -17.21 -22.80
CA GLY A 100 -41.45 -17.39 -22.79
C GLY A 100 -42.17 -16.07 -23.06
N GLY A 101 -42.35 -15.72 -24.34
CA GLY A 101 -43.22 -14.61 -24.73
C GLY A 101 -42.98 -14.15 -26.16
N GLU A 102 -44.05 -14.05 -26.95
CA GLU A 102 -44.04 -13.25 -28.18
C GLU A 102 -43.62 -11.82 -27.83
N ILE A 103 -42.85 -11.18 -28.71
CA ILE A 103 -42.58 -9.74 -28.58
C ILE A 103 -43.89 -9.03 -28.88
N GLU A 104 -44.69 -8.77 -27.84
CA GLU A 104 -45.87 -7.92 -27.96
C GLU A 104 -45.42 -6.49 -28.34
N GLY A 105 -45.44 -6.20 -29.64
CA GLY A 105 -45.37 -4.86 -30.19
C GLY A 105 -43.97 -4.23 -30.33
N LYS A 106 -43.94 -3.09 -31.02
CA LYS A 106 -42.79 -2.21 -31.25
C LYS A 106 -42.33 -1.49 -29.97
N ALA A 107 -42.14 -2.22 -28.87
CA ALA A 107 -41.64 -1.64 -27.63
C ALA A 107 -40.18 -1.17 -27.84
N PRO A 108 -39.83 0.08 -27.47
CA PRO A 108 -38.47 0.57 -27.60
C PRO A 108 -37.51 -0.22 -26.69
N PHE A 109 -36.23 -0.26 -27.06
CA PHE A 109 -35.21 -0.89 -26.24
C PHE A 109 -34.70 0.08 -25.16
N TYR A 110 -34.56 -0.44 -23.94
CA TYR A 110 -33.91 0.25 -22.83
C TYR A 110 -32.65 -0.48 -22.43
N VAL A 111 -31.53 0.24 -22.34
CA VAL A 111 -30.24 -0.29 -21.90
C VAL A 111 -30.02 0.11 -20.46
N LEU A 112 -29.57 -0.84 -19.64
CA LEU A 112 -29.08 -0.62 -18.28
C LEU A 112 -27.59 -0.97 -18.27
N ALA A 113 -26.74 -0.06 -17.80
CA ALA A 113 -25.28 -0.25 -17.79
C ALA A 113 -24.60 0.34 -16.55
N THR A 114 -23.37 -0.12 -16.28
CA THR A 114 -22.51 0.46 -15.25
C THR A 114 -22.03 1.86 -15.65
N PRO A 115 -21.73 2.76 -14.69
CA PRO A 115 -21.20 4.09 -14.99
C PRO A 115 -19.80 4.04 -15.64
N PRO A 116 -19.36 5.15 -16.26
CA PRO A 116 -17.99 5.31 -16.71
C PRO A 116 -16.97 5.02 -15.58
N PRO A 117 -15.78 4.50 -15.92
CA PRO A 117 -15.27 4.28 -17.28
C PRO A 117 -15.70 2.95 -17.91
N ASN A 118 -16.32 2.04 -17.15
CA ASN A 118 -16.51 0.65 -17.60
C ASN A 118 -17.60 0.53 -18.68
N ASN A 119 -18.72 1.27 -18.54
CA ASN A 119 -19.85 1.24 -19.49
C ASN A 119 -20.33 -0.17 -19.89
N ASP A 120 -20.15 -1.16 -19.01
CA ASP A 120 -20.57 -2.53 -19.27
C ASP A 120 -22.09 -2.62 -19.17
N ILE A 121 -22.72 -3.18 -20.22
CA ILE A 121 -24.17 -3.39 -20.25
C ILE A 121 -24.53 -4.47 -19.24
N VAL A 122 -25.46 -4.15 -18.34
CA VAL A 122 -26.01 -5.03 -17.30
C VAL A 122 -27.25 -5.75 -17.81
N ALA A 123 -28.13 -5.04 -18.52
CA ALA A 123 -29.33 -5.61 -19.13
C ALA A 123 -29.84 -4.78 -20.31
N LEU A 124 -30.53 -5.44 -21.23
CA LEU A 124 -31.27 -4.83 -22.33
C LEU A 124 -32.74 -5.25 -22.21
N TYR A 125 -33.64 -4.28 -22.15
CA TYR A 125 -35.08 -4.49 -22.02
C TYR A 125 -35.79 -4.17 -23.33
N SER A 126 -36.82 -4.96 -23.66
CA SER A 126 -37.79 -4.66 -24.72
C SER A 126 -39.17 -5.07 -24.24
N GLY A 127 -39.95 -4.12 -23.73
CA GLY A 127 -41.20 -4.41 -23.03
C GLY A 127 -40.94 -5.21 -21.74
N LYS A 128 -41.58 -6.37 -21.57
CA LYS A 128 -41.38 -7.27 -20.42
C LYS A 128 -40.16 -8.18 -20.54
N ASN A 129 -39.52 -8.20 -21.71
CA ASN A 129 -38.41 -9.09 -21.99
C ASN A 129 -37.08 -8.47 -21.52
N ILE A 130 -36.21 -9.29 -20.93
CA ILE A 130 -34.92 -8.87 -20.39
C ILE A 130 -33.82 -9.78 -20.94
N LEU A 131 -32.84 -9.19 -21.60
CA LEU A 131 -31.62 -9.86 -22.02
C LEU A 131 -30.46 -9.42 -21.12
N LYS A 132 -29.92 -10.35 -20.33
CA LYS A 132 -28.86 -10.06 -19.36
C LYS A 132 -27.55 -9.77 -20.09
N GLY A 133 -26.82 -8.77 -19.61
CA GLY A 133 -25.62 -8.21 -20.23
C GLY A 133 -24.51 -9.22 -20.53
N ARG A 134 -24.33 -10.24 -19.67
CA ARG A 134 -23.36 -11.32 -19.93
C ARG A 134 -23.78 -12.22 -21.10
N GLN A 135 -25.06 -12.57 -21.18
CA GLN A 135 -25.61 -13.36 -22.28
C GLN A 135 -25.54 -12.56 -23.58
N LEU A 136 -25.98 -11.30 -23.54
CA LEU A 136 -25.87 -10.36 -24.64
C LEU A 136 -24.42 -10.24 -25.13
N ARG A 137 -23.46 -10.04 -24.22
CA ARG A 137 -22.04 -9.92 -24.58
C ARG A 137 -21.48 -11.20 -25.19
N SER A 138 -21.78 -12.37 -24.62
CA SER A 138 -21.33 -13.65 -25.21
C SER A 138 -21.91 -13.89 -26.59
N LEU A 139 -23.15 -13.45 -26.82
CA LEU A 139 -23.85 -13.62 -28.08
C LEU A 139 -23.34 -12.62 -29.13
N LEU A 140 -23.20 -11.35 -28.78
CA LEU A 140 -22.70 -10.32 -29.68
C LEU A 140 -21.20 -10.43 -29.94
N ASN A 141 -20.43 -11.09 -29.06
CA ASN A 141 -19.02 -11.37 -29.32
C ASN A 141 -18.80 -12.50 -30.34
N ALA A 142 -19.82 -13.30 -30.66
CA ALA A 142 -19.75 -14.23 -31.79
C ALA A 142 -19.75 -13.42 -33.11
N LYS A 143 -18.91 -13.81 -34.08
CA LYS A 143 -18.96 -13.17 -35.41
C LYS A 143 -20.22 -13.64 -36.14
N PRO A 144 -20.90 -12.75 -36.90
CA PRO A 144 -20.48 -11.41 -37.35
C PRO A 144 -20.86 -10.19 -36.46
N GLU A 145 -21.47 -10.35 -35.28
CA GLU A 145 -22.15 -9.26 -34.55
C GLU A 145 -21.27 -8.42 -33.59
N ARG A 146 -19.94 -8.56 -33.65
CA ARG A 146 -19.00 -7.94 -32.69
C ARG A 146 -19.13 -6.42 -32.61
N GLU A 147 -19.42 -5.75 -33.72
CA GLU A 147 -19.62 -4.29 -33.77
C GLU A 147 -20.94 -3.83 -33.13
N LEU A 148 -21.90 -4.73 -32.94
CA LEU A 148 -23.21 -4.38 -32.39
C LEU A 148 -23.13 -4.05 -30.90
N TYR A 149 -22.26 -4.75 -30.14
CA TYR A 149 -22.07 -4.46 -28.72
C TYR A 149 -21.44 -3.07 -28.53
N ASP A 150 -20.43 -2.73 -29.33
CA ASP A 150 -19.76 -1.44 -29.27
C ASP A 150 -20.70 -0.30 -29.70
N ARG A 151 -21.54 -0.52 -30.73
CA ARG A 151 -22.60 0.43 -31.13
C ARG A 151 -23.65 0.60 -30.04
N LEU A 152 -24.02 -0.48 -29.34
CA LEU A 152 -24.98 -0.45 -28.25
C LEU A 152 -24.46 0.32 -27.04
N VAL A 153 -23.19 0.09 -26.67
CA VAL A 153 -22.51 0.90 -25.65
C VAL A 153 -22.47 2.35 -26.11
N ALA A 154 -21.98 2.64 -27.32
CA ALA A 154 -21.88 4.02 -27.83
C ALA A 154 -23.21 4.76 -27.96
N SER A 155 -24.34 4.04 -27.99
CA SER A 155 -25.68 4.65 -28.14
C SER A 155 -26.08 5.49 -26.93
N TRP A 156 -25.42 5.35 -25.77
CA TRP A 156 -25.67 6.21 -24.59
C TRP A 156 -25.48 7.69 -24.90
N LYS A 157 -24.56 8.04 -25.81
CA LYS A 157 -24.24 9.43 -26.17
C LYS A 157 -25.40 10.19 -26.80
N PHE A 158 -26.42 9.46 -27.23
CA PHE A 158 -27.55 9.98 -28.00
C PHE A 158 -28.91 9.64 -27.36
N GLY A 159 -28.90 8.85 -26.28
CA GLY A 159 -30.09 8.55 -25.49
C GLY A 159 -30.29 9.59 -24.39
N GLN A 160 -31.54 9.76 -23.95
CA GLN A 160 -31.82 10.50 -22.72
C GLN A 160 -31.39 9.65 -21.54
N GLU A 161 -30.30 10.05 -20.89
CA GLU A 161 -29.74 9.36 -19.73
C GLU A 161 -30.63 9.57 -18.51
N ILE A 162 -30.93 8.48 -17.82
CA ILE A 162 -31.58 8.47 -16.52
C ILE A 162 -30.62 7.79 -15.56
N GLU A 163 -30.15 8.54 -14.57
CA GLU A 163 -29.38 8.00 -13.47
C GLU A 163 -30.34 7.35 -12.47
N LEU A 164 -30.15 6.05 -12.22
CA LEU A 164 -30.94 5.31 -11.25
C LEU A 164 -30.13 5.22 -9.96
N ILE A 165 -30.48 6.07 -9.01
CA ILE A 165 -29.92 6.08 -7.65
C ILE A 165 -31.04 5.63 -6.71
N ASP A 166 -30.89 4.44 -6.11
CA ASP A 166 -31.78 4.00 -5.03
C ASP A 166 -31.23 4.51 -3.70
N ASN A 167 -31.75 5.65 -3.23
CA ASN A 167 -31.34 6.28 -1.97
C ASN A 167 -31.92 5.57 -0.73
N ASP A 168 -32.91 4.68 -0.90
CA ASP A 168 -33.62 4.01 0.20
C ASP A 168 -33.13 2.57 0.42
N PHE A 169 -32.18 2.09 -0.40
CA PHE A 169 -31.61 0.76 -0.27
C PHE A 169 -30.75 0.63 0.99
N SER A 170 -31.28 -0.06 2.01
CA SER A 170 -30.51 -0.55 3.15
C SER A 170 -30.53 -2.08 3.18
N ILE A 171 -29.34 -2.68 3.25
CA ILE A 171 -29.18 -4.13 3.36
C ILE A 171 -29.81 -4.57 4.69
N LYS A 172 -30.92 -5.33 4.64
CA LYS A 172 -31.43 -6.07 5.80
C LYS A 172 -30.45 -7.21 6.12
N ASN A 173 -29.43 -6.88 6.91
CA ASN A 173 -28.35 -7.76 7.29
C ASN A 173 -28.84 -8.84 8.27
N ASN A 174 -28.91 -10.09 7.81
CA ASN A 174 -29.14 -11.27 8.66
C ASN A 174 -27.86 -11.79 9.33
N PHE A 175 -26.85 -10.93 9.54
CA PHE A 175 -25.67 -11.32 10.31
C PHE A 175 -25.97 -11.28 11.81
N THR A 176 -25.74 -12.41 12.48
CA THR A 176 -25.94 -12.54 13.92
C THR A 176 -25.05 -11.55 14.67
N LEU A 177 -25.65 -10.83 15.62
CA LEU A 177 -25.11 -9.72 16.43
C LEU A 177 -23.72 -9.95 17.06
N ARG A 178 -23.24 -11.20 17.17
CA ARG A 178 -21.92 -11.52 17.73
C ARG A 178 -20.76 -11.30 16.77
N GLN A 179 -20.97 -11.34 15.45
CA GLN A 179 -19.88 -11.10 14.48
C GLN A 179 -19.62 -9.60 14.23
N ARG A 180 -20.59 -8.74 14.52
CA ARG A 180 -20.46 -7.27 14.43
C ARG A 180 -19.39 -6.70 15.38
N SER A 181 -19.30 -7.15 16.63
CA SER A 181 -18.52 -6.43 17.65
C SER A 181 -16.98 -6.54 17.51
N ARG A 182 -16.46 -7.34 16.57
CA ARG A 182 -15.01 -7.43 16.30
C ARG A 182 -14.62 -6.81 14.96
N GLY A 183 -15.43 -7.03 13.92
CA GLY A 183 -15.25 -6.38 12.61
C GLY A 183 -15.52 -4.88 12.68
N ASP A 184 -16.63 -4.48 13.29
CA ASP A 184 -16.99 -3.06 13.39
C ASP A 184 -16.03 -2.30 14.30
N THR A 185 -15.50 -2.88 15.38
CA THR A 185 -14.54 -2.17 16.24
C THR A 185 -13.25 -1.84 15.50
N ILE A 186 -12.76 -2.76 14.65
CA ILE A 186 -11.59 -2.52 13.80
C ILE A 186 -11.94 -1.49 12.72
N TYR A 187 -13.07 -1.66 12.02
CA TYR A 187 -13.48 -0.75 10.95
C TYR A 187 -13.78 0.68 11.46
N THR A 188 -14.37 0.81 12.64
CA THR A 188 -14.72 2.11 13.27
C THR A 188 -13.49 2.78 13.89
N LEU A 189 -12.50 2.02 14.38
CA LEU A 189 -11.19 2.56 14.78
C LEU A 189 -10.44 3.16 13.58
N PHE A 190 -10.54 2.55 12.39
CA PHE A 190 -9.92 3.09 11.18
C PHE A 190 -10.71 4.24 10.55
N ASN A 191 -12.05 4.18 10.54
CA ASN A 191 -12.89 5.19 9.90
C ASN A 191 -12.93 6.52 10.70
N ARG A 192 -12.62 6.51 12.00
CA ARG A 192 -12.54 7.74 12.83
C ARG A 192 -11.36 8.65 12.50
N TYR A 193 -10.39 8.20 11.71
CA TYR A 193 -9.22 9.02 11.31
C TYR A 193 -9.27 9.49 9.85
N MET A 194 -10.39 9.30 9.13
CA MET A 194 -10.61 9.99 7.87
C MET A 194 -10.86 11.47 8.15
N ILE A 195 -9.82 12.29 7.99
CA ILE A 195 -9.98 13.74 7.90
C ILE A 195 -10.50 14.02 6.49
N ASP A 196 -11.81 14.18 6.36
CA ASP A 196 -12.45 14.66 5.15
C ASP A 196 -12.01 16.11 4.88
N GLY A 197 -11.57 16.39 3.65
CA GLY A 197 -11.47 17.76 3.13
C GLY A 197 -10.10 18.44 3.18
N VAL A 198 -9.02 17.79 2.76
CA VAL A 198 -7.73 18.48 2.54
C VAL A 198 -7.22 18.22 1.12
N ASN A 199 -6.82 19.30 0.43
CA ASN A 199 -6.09 19.30 -0.85
C ASN A 199 -5.12 18.12 -0.96
N HIS A 200 -5.07 17.51 -2.16
CA HIS A 200 -4.28 16.32 -2.50
C HIS A 200 -2.78 16.35 -2.11
N ASP A 201 -2.24 17.52 -1.77
CA ASP A 201 -0.84 17.71 -1.34
C ASP A 201 -0.58 17.42 0.15
N SER A 202 -1.60 17.03 0.92
CA SER A 202 -1.50 16.87 2.39
C SER A 202 -2.13 15.56 2.90
N VAL A 203 -2.10 14.50 2.09
CA VAL A 203 -2.61 13.19 2.48
C VAL A 203 -1.61 12.47 3.40
N THR A 204 -2.04 12.13 4.61
CA THR A 204 -1.30 11.20 5.48
C THR A 204 -1.40 9.79 4.94
N ILE A 205 -0.27 9.28 4.45
CA ILE A 205 -0.20 7.92 3.91
C ILE A 205 -0.06 6.94 5.06
N VAL A 206 -1.09 6.11 5.27
CA VAL A 206 -1.05 4.97 6.19
C VAL A 206 -0.88 3.71 5.35
N SER A 207 0.27 3.05 5.47
CA SER A 207 0.58 1.81 4.74
C SER A 207 0.64 0.62 5.68
N LEU A 208 -0.07 -0.46 5.33
CA LEU A 208 0.01 -1.74 6.03
C LEU A 208 0.95 -2.68 5.27
N ARG A 209 1.98 -3.19 5.95
CA ARG A 209 2.99 -4.10 5.43
C ARG A 209 2.92 -5.42 6.18
N LEU A 210 2.57 -6.48 5.46
CA LEU A 210 2.61 -7.83 6.03
C LEU A 210 4.05 -8.37 6.11
N ILE A 211 4.92 -8.04 5.15
CA ILE A 211 6.33 -8.49 5.12
C ILE A 211 7.18 -7.47 4.34
N ASP A 212 8.03 -6.70 5.01
CA ASP A 212 9.06 -5.84 4.40
C ASP A 212 10.49 -6.34 4.67
N LYS A 213 10.63 -7.19 5.70
CA LYS A 213 11.88 -7.76 6.16
C LYS A 213 11.67 -9.23 6.55
N ALA A 214 12.47 -10.10 5.97
CA ALA A 214 12.55 -11.50 6.33
C ALA A 214 14.00 -11.86 6.67
N ASN A 215 14.23 -12.39 7.87
CA ASN A 215 15.56 -12.81 8.32
C ASN A 215 15.60 -14.31 8.52
N ILE A 216 16.70 -14.94 8.11
CA ILE A 216 17.05 -16.32 8.43
C ILE A 216 18.35 -16.27 9.23
N ILE A 217 18.35 -16.81 10.45
CA ILE A 217 19.54 -16.88 11.30
C ILE A 217 19.99 -18.33 11.39
N ALA A 218 21.24 -18.60 11.02
CA ALA A 218 21.84 -19.93 11.01
C ALA A 218 23.03 -19.98 11.98
N GLY A 219 22.86 -20.72 13.09
CA GLY A 219 23.86 -20.83 14.14
C GLY A 219 24.13 -19.51 14.87
N ASN A 220 25.25 -19.44 15.60
CA ASN A 220 25.46 -18.37 16.60
C ASN A 220 25.81 -16.99 16.02
N ARG A 221 26.09 -16.86 14.72
CA ARG A 221 26.67 -15.62 14.16
C ARG A 221 26.33 -15.33 12.70
N TRP A 222 25.80 -16.28 11.94
CA TRP A 222 25.52 -16.10 10.52
C TRP A 222 24.02 -15.95 10.30
N GLY A 223 23.66 -15.20 9.28
CA GLY A 223 22.28 -15.09 8.82
C GLY A 223 22.20 -14.51 7.43
N ALA A 224 20.99 -14.48 6.91
CA ALA A 224 20.62 -13.79 5.68
C ALA A 224 19.41 -12.92 5.95
N GLU A 225 19.33 -11.79 5.28
CA GLU A 225 18.21 -10.86 5.36
C GLU A 225 17.79 -10.44 3.95
N VAL A 226 16.50 -10.53 3.67
CA VAL A 226 15.87 -9.91 2.51
C VAL A 226 15.12 -8.69 3.02
N ARG A 227 15.44 -7.52 2.45
CA ARG A 227 14.88 -6.23 2.85
C ARG A 227 14.32 -5.52 1.63
N ILE A 228 13.08 -5.07 1.71
CA ILE A 228 12.47 -4.19 0.71
C ILE A 228 12.42 -2.80 1.32
N GLY A 229 13.02 -1.80 0.67
CA GLY A 229 13.08 -0.46 1.23
C GLY A 229 14.45 -0.03 1.75
N ASP A 230 14.61 1.28 1.89
CA ASP A 230 15.74 1.94 2.54
C ASP A 230 15.22 2.77 3.73
N ASP A 231 14.53 2.08 4.65
CA ASP A 231 13.78 2.75 5.72
C ASP A 231 14.68 3.58 6.66
N ASP A 232 15.95 3.18 6.86
CA ASP A 232 16.92 3.92 7.69
C ASP A 232 17.23 5.33 7.15
N MET A 233 16.92 5.57 5.87
CA MET A 233 17.09 6.86 5.22
C MET A 233 15.78 7.66 5.16
N GLY A 234 14.69 7.14 5.73
CA GLY A 234 13.35 7.70 5.58
C GLY A 234 12.70 7.37 4.24
N TYR A 235 13.21 6.41 3.47
CA TYR A 235 12.60 5.95 2.22
C TYR A 235 11.93 4.59 2.41
N PRO A 236 10.62 4.57 2.69
CA PRO A 236 9.88 3.31 2.82
C PRO A 236 9.96 2.45 1.55
N PHE A 237 9.60 1.16 1.62
CA PHE A 237 9.67 0.25 0.46
C PHE A 237 8.92 0.78 -0.77
N TRP A 238 7.77 1.41 -0.54
CA TRP A 238 6.98 2.04 -1.60
C TRP A 238 7.58 3.34 -2.08
N SER A 239 8.65 3.86 -1.50
CA SER A 239 9.34 5.07 -1.97
C SER A 239 10.69 4.76 -2.62
N SER A 240 11.52 3.90 -2.03
CA SER A 240 12.93 3.66 -2.44
C SER A 240 13.14 2.84 -3.71
N GLY A 241 12.24 1.90 -4.01
CA GLY A 241 12.39 1.00 -5.15
C GLY A 241 13.52 -0.01 -5.05
N ASN A 242 14.14 -0.23 -3.88
CA ASN A 242 15.24 -1.17 -3.70
C ASN A 242 14.81 -2.48 -3.01
N LEU A 243 15.35 -3.60 -3.48
CA LEU A 243 15.32 -4.93 -2.84
C LEU A 243 16.75 -5.36 -2.53
N ALA A 244 17.07 -5.52 -1.24
CA ALA A 244 18.39 -5.91 -0.77
C ALA A 244 18.43 -7.36 -0.29
N PHE A 245 19.53 -8.04 -0.63
CA PHE A 245 19.90 -9.37 -0.17
C PHE A 245 21.19 -9.25 0.64
N LEU A 246 21.08 -9.40 1.95
CA LEU A 246 22.14 -9.16 2.91
C LEU A 246 22.62 -10.47 3.54
N VAL A 247 23.93 -10.65 3.64
CA VAL A 247 24.54 -11.65 4.51
C VAL A 247 24.88 -10.99 5.84
N ILE A 248 24.47 -11.63 6.93
CA ILE A 248 24.68 -11.17 8.29
C ILE A 248 25.84 -11.96 8.90
N TYR A 249 26.82 -11.25 9.44
CA TYR A 249 27.82 -11.83 10.33
C TYR A 249 27.94 -10.99 11.60
N LYS A 250 27.50 -11.55 12.73
CA LYS A 250 27.39 -10.86 14.02
C LYS A 250 26.54 -9.57 13.89
N ARG A 251 27.17 -8.40 14.01
CA ARG A 251 26.53 -7.08 13.95
C ARG A 251 26.83 -6.33 12.65
N ALA A 252 27.43 -7.01 11.68
CA ALA A 252 27.67 -6.48 10.35
C ALA A 252 26.77 -7.20 9.35
N LYS A 253 26.27 -6.45 8.38
CA LYS A 253 25.51 -6.95 7.24
C LYS A 253 26.08 -6.32 5.98
N VAL A 254 26.30 -7.13 4.97
CA VAL A 254 26.77 -6.67 3.66
C VAL A 254 26.06 -7.48 2.61
N GLY A 255 25.74 -6.87 1.49
CA GLY A 255 25.04 -7.53 0.43
C GLY A 255 24.93 -6.71 -0.84
N VAL A 256 24.04 -7.18 -1.69
CA VAL A 256 23.69 -6.53 -2.95
C VAL A 256 22.26 -6.04 -2.87
N HIS A 257 21.95 -4.98 -3.60
CA HIS A 257 20.58 -4.56 -3.84
C HIS A 257 20.31 -4.46 -5.33
N ILE A 258 19.05 -4.68 -5.69
CA ILE A 258 18.54 -4.62 -7.05
C ILE A 258 17.26 -3.78 -7.10
N PRO A 259 16.88 -3.24 -8.26
CA PRO A 259 15.61 -2.57 -8.43
C PRO A 259 14.43 -3.50 -8.10
N PHE A 260 13.45 -2.96 -7.41
CA PHE A 260 12.22 -3.64 -7.02
C PHE A 260 11.04 -3.03 -7.76
N ALA A 261 10.37 -3.82 -8.60
CA ALA A 261 9.24 -3.35 -9.41
C ALA A 261 7.92 -3.19 -8.61
N GLY A 262 7.87 -3.62 -7.35
CA GLY A 262 6.67 -3.47 -6.52
C GLY A 262 6.40 -2.01 -6.18
N GLY A 263 5.13 -1.62 -6.13
CA GLY A 263 4.71 -0.26 -5.82
C GLY A 263 4.72 0.72 -7.01
N LEU A 264 4.91 0.24 -8.24
CA LEU A 264 4.82 1.07 -9.45
C LEU A 264 3.41 1.59 -9.73
N THR A 265 2.41 0.72 -9.59
CA THR A 265 1.00 1.08 -9.75
C THR A 265 0.22 0.56 -8.55
N PRO A 266 -0.54 1.41 -7.84
CA PRO A 266 -1.48 0.91 -6.87
C PRO A 266 -2.57 0.15 -7.62
N GLY A 267 -2.83 -1.10 -7.20
CA GLY A 267 -3.97 -1.86 -7.71
C GLY A 267 -5.26 -1.04 -7.54
N LYS A 268 -6.25 -1.22 -8.41
CA LYS A 268 -7.47 -0.39 -8.46
C LYS A 268 -8.24 -0.27 -7.12
N GLY A 269 -8.06 -1.21 -6.18
CA GLY A 269 -8.65 -1.14 -4.83
C GLY A 269 -7.71 -0.62 -3.72
N LEU A 270 -6.42 -0.42 -4.02
CA LEU A 270 -5.40 0.00 -3.05
C LEU A 270 -4.91 1.44 -3.30
N GLN A 271 -5.47 2.16 -4.26
CA GLN A 271 -5.03 3.52 -4.63
C GLN A 271 -5.12 4.51 -3.47
N ASN A 272 -6.05 4.31 -2.54
CA ASN A 272 -6.18 5.14 -1.34
C ASN A 272 -5.21 4.73 -0.21
N PHE A 273 -4.59 3.55 -0.29
CA PHE A 273 -3.70 3.00 0.74
C PHE A 273 -2.24 2.98 0.29
N TRP A 274 -1.99 3.02 -1.01
CA TRP A 274 -0.67 2.93 -1.63
C TRP A 274 -0.45 4.09 -2.58
N THR A 275 0.55 4.90 -2.26
CA THR A 275 1.10 5.89 -3.19
C THR A 275 2.08 5.18 -4.13
N PRO A 276 2.04 5.48 -5.43
CA PRO A 276 3.08 5.01 -6.35
C PRO A 276 4.46 5.39 -5.84
N ARG A 277 5.43 4.53 -6.10
CA ARG A 277 6.82 4.81 -5.75
C ARG A 277 7.35 6.00 -6.52
N ARG A 278 8.31 6.69 -5.90
CA ARG A 278 8.97 7.87 -6.46
C ARG A 278 10.43 7.62 -6.84
N LEU A 279 11.07 6.60 -6.25
CA LEU A 279 12.42 6.17 -6.59
C LEU A 279 12.40 4.81 -7.32
N ASP A 280 13.28 4.69 -8.30
CA ASP A 280 13.33 3.56 -9.24
C ASP A 280 14.19 2.38 -8.77
N GLY A 281 14.94 2.58 -7.69
CA GLY A 281 15.96 1.66 -7.21
C GLY A 281 17.20 1.60 -8.10
N THR A 282 18.24 0.92 -7.63
CA THR A 282 19.51 0.73 -8.35
C THR A 282 20.01 -0.70 -8.20
N TYR A 283 20.98 -1.07 -9.05
CA TYR A 283 21.82 -2.24 -8.80
C TYR A 283 23.02 -1.80 -8.00
N GLY A 284 23.43 -2.54 -6.97
CA GLY A 284 24.60 -2.10 -6.22
C GLY A 284 24.96 -2.92 -5.00
N LEU A 285 25.77 -2.30 -4.16
CA LEU A 285 26.20 -2.84 -2.87
C LEU A 285 25.56 -2.06 -1.74
N THR A 286 25.21 -2.76 -0.68
CA THR A 286 24.69 -2.16 0.54
C THR A 286 25.29 -2.85 1.76
N GLY A 287 25.43 -2.11 2.85
CA GLY A 287 25.91 -2.68 4.10
C GLY A 287 25.62 -1.79 5.30
N GLU A 288 25.57 -2.43 6.46
CA GLU A 288 25.37 -1.79 7.75
C GLU A 288 26.19 -2.51 8.81
N PHE A 289 26.69 -1.77 9.78
CA PHE A 289 27.30 -2.33 10.98
C PHE A 289 26.95 -1.48 12.19
N ASP A 290 26.68 -2.14 13.33
CA ASP A 290 26.39 -1.44 14.59
C ASP A 290 27.19 -2.10 15.74
N PHE A 291 28.47 -1.73 15.85
CA PHE A 291 29.30 -2.14 16.98
C PHE A 291 28.95 -1.30 18.22
N VAL A 292 29.48 -1.69 19.39
CA VAL A 292 29.09 -1.11 20.69
C VAL A 292 29.17 0.42 20.68
N ASN A 293 30.29 0.98 20.18
CA ASN A 293 30.54 2.42 20.21
C ASN A 293 30.55 3.08 18.83
N PHE A 294 30.42 2.32 17.75
CA PHE A 294 30.54 2.85 16.40
C PHE A 294 29.71 2.02 15.43
N GLY A 295 29.02 2.71 14.53
CA GLY A 295 28.27 2.08 13.46
C GLY A 295 28.33 2.91 12.19
N GLY A 296 27.80 2.32 11.13
CA GLY A 296 27.74 2.95 9.83
C GLY A 296 26.85 2.18 8.88
N SER A 297 26.44 2.87 7.82
CA SER A 297 25.70 2.28 6.70
C SER A 297 26.23 2.85 5.40
N PHE A 298 26.19 2.05 4.35
CA PHE A 298 26.51 2.50 3.01
C PHE A 298 25.58 1.87 1.97
N ILE A 299 25.31 2.62 0.91
CA ILE A 299 24.66 2.17 -0.32
C ILE A 299 25.50 2.73 -1.47
N PHE A 300 25.93 1.86 -2.38
CA PHE A 300 26.60 2.21 -3.63
C PHE A 300 25.79 1.65 -4.80
N GLY A 301 24.93 2.49 -5.34
CA GLY A 301 24.04 2.25 -6.46
C GLY A 301 24.66 2.66 -7.80
N LEU A 302 24.72 1.71 -8.71
CA LEU A 302 25.08 1.92 -10.11
C LEU A 302 23.92 2.57 -10.85
N ARG A 303 24.26 3.30 -11.92
CA ARG A 303 23.26 3.81 -12.86
C ARG A 303 22.52 2.63 -13.49
N ARG A 304 21.20 2.67 -13.51
CA ARG A 304 20.40 1.77 -14.34
C ARG A 304 20.68 2.06 -15.80
N THR A 305 20.92 1.01 -16.59
CA THR A 305 21.20 1.13 -18.04
C THR A 305 20.24 0.30 -18.88
N ASP A 306 19.48 -0.56 -18.21
CA ASP A 306 18.37 -1.32 -18.73
C ASP A 306 17.21 -0.39 -19.13
N VAL A 307 16.33 -0.84 -20.02
CA VAL A 307 15.11 -0.12 -20.41
C VAL A 307 13.95 -1.10 -20.22
N ASP A 308 13.77 -1.57 -18.99
CA ASP A 308 12.89 -2.70 -18.66
C ASP A 308 11.43 -2.27 -18.39
N GLY A 309 11.14 -0.96 -18.49
CA GLY A 309 9.81 -0.41 -18.24
C GLY A 309 9.39 -0.43 -16.77
N THR A 310 10.30 -0.77 -15.85
CA THR A 310 10.01 -0.79 -14.41
C THR A 310 10.20 0.57 -13.76
N TYR A 311 10.20 1.68 -14.52
CA TYR A 311 10.36 3.01 -13.95
C TYR A 311 9.05 3.53 -13.37
N ALA A 312 9.13 4.15 -12.20
CA ALA A 312 8.06 4.90 -11.56
C ALA A 312 7.60 6.06 -12.45
N ASN A 313 8.57 6.78 -13.00
CA ASN A 313 8.36 7.79 -14.00
C ASN A 313 9.42 7.65 -15.11
N PRO A 314 9.07 7.11 -16.29
CA PRO A 314 9.99 6.99 -17.42
C PRO A 314 10.62 8.32 -17.85
N ASP A 315 9.96 9.44 -17.57
CA ASP A 315 10.42 10.77 -17.94
C ASP A 315 11.46 11.34 -16.96
N SER A 316 11.51 10.80 -15.73
CA SER A 316 12.35 11.29 -14.64
C SER A 316 12.69 10.15 -13.70
N ILE A 317 13.75 9.42 -14.06
CA ILE A 317 14.25 8.28 -13.29
C ILE A 317 15.04 8.84 -12.10
N THR A 318 14.55 8.60 -10.88
CA THR A 318 15.17 9.13 -9.65
C THR A 318 15.66 7.99 -8.76
N THR A 319 16.92 8.05 -8.34
CA THR A 319 17.59 6.92 -7.69
C THR A 319 18.45 7.32 -6.51
N ILE A 320 18.51 6.47 -5.48
CA ILE A 320 19.54 6.56 -4.43
C ILE A 320 20.85 6.05 -5.05
N ARG A 321 21.80 6.96 -5.32
CA ARG A 321 23.08 6.62 -5.95
C ARG A 321 24.11 6.23 -4.93
N ASN A 322 24.40 7.11 -3.99
CA ASN A 322 25.41 6.84 -2.99
C ASN A 322 24.92 7.33 -1.65
N MET A 323 25.10 6.52 -0.62
CA MET A 323 24.94 6.94 0.76
C MET A 323 26.11 6.37 1.53
N VAL A 324 26.72 7.20 2.37
CA VAL A 324 27.65 6.75 3.41
C VAL A 324 27.31 7.50 4.69
N GLN A 325 27.06 6.76 5.76
CA GLN A 325 26.83 7.30 7.09
C GLN A 325 27.74 6.61 8.09
N ALA A 326 28.19 7.37 9.07
CA ALA A 326 28.94 6.86 10.21
C ALA A 326 28.48 7.57 11.48
N TRP A 327 28.39 6.83 12.58
CA TRP A 327 27.97 7.36 13.86
C TRP A 327 28.75 6.75 15.00
N TYR A 328 28.99 7.57 16.02
CA TYR A 328 29.33 7.12 17.36
C TYR A 328 28.04 6.68 18.07
N SER A 329 28.10 5.60 18.84
CA SER A 329 26.98 5.12 19.65
C SER A 329 27.38 4.97 21.11
N ASN A 330 26.47 5.21 22.04
CA ASN A 330 26.70 4.94 23.45
C ASN A 330 25.40 4.61 24.18
N VAL A 331 25.50 3.82 25.22
CA VAL A 331 24.37 3.44 26.09
C VAL A 331 24.39 4.34 27.33
N ILE A 332 23.32 5.08 27.56
CA ILE A 332 23.19 6.02 28.69
C ILE A 332 22.83 5.28 29.97
N SER A 333 21.91 4.32 29.86
CA SER A 333 21.39 3.58 31.01
C SER A 333 21.27 2.14 30.60
N ASP A 334 22.10 1.30 31.22
CA ASP A 334 21.94 -0.14 31.29
C ASP A 334 21.67 -0.45 32.76
N LYS A 335 20.39 -0.53 33.13
CA LYS A 335 19.98 -0.85 34.50
C LYS A 335 19.49 -2.30 34.57
N ALA A 336 19.58 -2.86 35.77
CA ALA A 336 19.25 -4.25 36.11
C ALA A 336 17.94 -4.78 35.52
N ASP A 337 16.98 -3.89 35.22
CA ASP A 337 15.63 -4.18 34.76
C ASP A 337 15.50 -4.35 33.22
N GLY A 338 16.61 -4.37 32.48
CA GLY A 338 16.60 -4.69 31.04
C GLY A 338 16.14 -3.58 30.11
N HIS A 339 16.03 -2.36 30.63
CA HIS A 339 15.81 -1.15 29.86
C HIS A 339 17.14 -0.56 29.42
N MET A 340 17.30 -0.39 28.11
CA MET A 340 18.46 0.20 27.47
C MET A 340 18.04 1.49 26.76
N LEU A 341 18.66 2.60 27.14
CA LEU A 341 18.61 3.85 26.36
C LEU A 341 19.97 4.06 25.68
N ARG A 342 19.96 4.24 24.37
CA ARG A 342 21.16 4.44 23.55
C ARG A 342 20.99 5.70 22.71
N TYR A 343 22.08 6.47 22.56
CA TYR A 343 22.14 7.53 21.56
C TYR A 343 23.15 7.18 20.47
N LYS A 344 22.94 7.76 19.30
CA LYS A 344 23.85 7.73 18.16
C LYS A 344 24.00 9.14 17.62
N ILE A 345 25.23 9.57 17.40
CA ILE A 345 25.56 10.89 16.82
C ILE A 345 26.61 10.69 15.74
N GLY A 346 26.37 11.26 14.58
CA GLY A 346 27.19 11.04 13.41
C GLY A 346 26.91 12.03 12.30
N ALA A 347 27.34 11.65 11.11
CA ALA A 347 27.06 12.38 9.88
C ALA A 347 27.02 11.41 8.71
N GLY A 348 26.43 11.86 7.62
CA GLY A 348 26.48 11.13 6.38
C GLY A 348 26.38 12.03 5.16
N VAL A 349 26.79 11.46 4.04
CA VAL A 349 26.64 12.02 2.70
C VAL A 349 25.66 11.13 1.95
N HIS A 350 24.70 11.74 1.27
CA HIS A 350 23.73 11.04 0.45
C HIS A 350 23.57 11.79 -0.89
N GLN A 351 23.52 11.01 -1.96
CA GLN A 351 23.46 11.46 -3.34
C GLN A 351 22.26 10.83 -4.06
N ILE A 352 21.39 11.68 -4.61
CA ILE A 352 20.24 11.32 -5.44
C ILE A 352 20.61 11.55 -6.91
N GLY A 353 20.47 10.52 -7.73
CA GLY A 353 20.72 10.57 -9.16
C GLY A 353 19.45 10.87 -9.94
N HIS A 354 19.60 11.67 -10.99
CA HIS A 354 18.54 12.10 -11.89
C HIS A 354 18.89 11.64 -13.31
N ASP A 355 18.16 10.66 -13.80
CA ASP A 355 18.33 10.08 -15.13
C ASP A 355 17.01 10.16 -15.92
N GLY A 356 17.05 9.79 -17.19
CA GLY A 356 15.88 9.75 -18.06
C GLY A 356 16.12 8.83 -19.25
N LEU A 357 15.04 8.43 -19.91
CA LEU A 357 15.11 7.60 -21.09
C LEU A 357 15.50 8.40 -22.33
N TYR A 358 16.40 7.84 -23.14
CA TYR A 358 16.86 8.42 -24.40
C TYR A 358 16.68 7.43 -25.58
N PRO A 359 16.18 7.88 -26.74
CA PRO A 359 15.52 9.16 -26.97
C PRO A 359 14.22 9.24 -26.18
N TYR A 360 13.95 10.41 -25.58
CA TYR A 360 12.79 10.69 -24.71
C TYR A 360 11.42 10.44 -25.39
N HIS A 361 11.38 10.30 -26.72
CA HIS A 361 10.18 10.03 -27.51
C HIS A 361 10.29 8.85 -28.49
N ALA A 362 11.38 8.08 -28.44
CA ALA A 362 11.47 6.87 -29.25
C ALA A 362 10.68 5.75 -28.57
N SER A 363 9.92 5.00 -29.37
CA SER A 363 9.33 3.73 -28.96
C SER A 363 9.99 2.61 -29.78
N PRO A 364 10.92 1.83 -29.19
CA PRO A 364 11.36 1.83 -27.80
C PRO A 364 12.50 2.84 -27.51
N PRO A 365 12.65 3.31 -26.25
CA PRO A 365 13.86 3.99 -25.81
C PRO A 365 15.06 3.04 -25.88
N THR A 366 16.24 3.57 -26.13
CA THR A 366 17.46 2.78 -26.37
C THR A 366 18.45 2.80 -25.21
N SER A 367 18.41 3.85 -24.38
CA SER A 367 19.37 4.04 -23.28
C SER A 367 18.76 4.82 -22.12
N VAL A 368 19.40 4.70 -20.95
CA VAL A 368 19.20 5.57 -19.80
C VAL A 368 20.38 6.54 -19.73
N GLU A 369 20.08 7.83 -19.73
CA GLU A 369 21.09 8.90 -19.67
C GLU A 369 20.87 9.79 -18.46
N THR A 370 21.98 10.35 -17.95
CA THR A 370 21.92 11.29 -16.83
C THR A 370 21.42 12.62 -17.34
N THR A 371 20.26 13.06 -16.86
CA THR A 371 19.60 14.28 -17.30
C THR A 371 20.13 15.51 -16.55
N VAL A 372 20.44 15.34 -15.26
CA VAL A 372 20.95 16.40 -14.38
C VAL A 372 22.04 15.83 -13.47
N PRO A 373 23.09 16.60 -13.11
CA PRO A 373 24.06 16.16 -12.11
C PRO A 373 23.38 15.69 -10.81
N PRO A 374 23.87 14.61 -10.18
CA PRO A 374 23.24 14.09 -8.98
C PRO A 374 23.24 15.12 -7.83
N THR A 375 22.11 15.24 -7.13
CA THR A 375 21.97 16.09 -5.95
C THR A 375 22.68 15.44 -4.77
N THR A 376 23.67 16.11 -4.21
CA THR A 376 24.43 15.62 -3.03
C THR A 376 24.11 16.48 -1.82
N PHE A 377 23.88 15.84 -0.68
CA PHE A 377 23.67 16.53 0.58
C PHE A 377 24.42 15.83 1.72
N VAL A 378 24.89 16.66 2.64
CA VAL A 378 25.55 16.24 3.87
C VAL A 378 24.61 16.55 5.03
N SER A 379 24.43 15.61 5.94
CA SER A 379 23.52 15.80 7.07
C SER A 379 24.08 15.20 8.36
N PRO A 380 23.89 15.87 9.51
CA PRO A 380 24.14 15.22 10.79
C PRO A 380 23.15 14.05 10.96
N TYR A 381 23.62 13.00 11.61
CA TYR A 381 22.84 11.84 12.00
C TYR A 381 22.69 11.85 13.50
N ILE A 382 21.47 11.88 14.01
CA ILE A 382 21.17 11.79 15.44
C ILE A 382 20.10 10.74 15.62
N LYS A 383 20.29 9.79 16.54
CA LYS A 383 19.27 8.79 16.87
C LYS A 383 19.24 8.53 18.37
N LEU A 384 18.04 8.37 18.91
CA LEU A 384 17.79 7.91 20.27
C LEU A 384 17.02 6.60 20.17
N ASP A 385 17.59 5.53 20.71
CA ASP A 385 17.02 4.19 20.75
C ASP A 385 16.66 3.85 22.20
N TYR A 386 15.42 3.46 22.44
CA TYR A 386 14.96 2.88 23.71
C TYR A 386 14.52 1.44 23.47
N VAL A 387 14.99 0.51 24.30
CA VAL A 387 14.67 -0.92 24.20
C VAL A 387 14.42 -1.50 25.58
N ASN A 388 13.38 -2.31 25.71
CA ASN A 388 13.12 -3.17 26.87
C ASN A 388 13.29 -4.65 26.47
N GLN A 389 14.28 -5.33 27.04
CA GLN A 389 14.62 -6.72 26.71
C GLN A 389 14.17 -7.77 27.73
N GLN A 390 13.86 -7.36 28.97
CA GLN A 390 13.63 -8.27 30.09
C GLN A 390 12.16 -8.47 30.47
N SER A 391 11.25 -7.63 29.98
CA SER A 391 9.82 -7.87 30.15
C SER A 391 9.34 -9.10 29.35
N ALA A 392 8.25 -9.70 29.81
CA ALA A 392 7.52 -10.72 29.04
C ALA A 392 7.11 -10.19 27.65
N GLU A 393 6.92 -8.88 27.55
CA GLU A 393 6.61 -8.14 26.33
C GLU A 393 7.82 -7.29 25.95
N ARG A 394 8.67 -7.76 25.05
CA ARG A 394 9.81 -6.96 24.59
C ARG A 394 9.31 -5.89 23.64
N PHE A 395 9.75 -4.65 23.84
CA PHE A 395 9.37 -3.53 22.99
C PHE A 395 10.51 -2.52 22.89
N GLY A 396 10.37 -1.61 21.94
CA GLY A 396 11.30 -0.50 21.80
C GLY A 396 10.71 0.63 20.99
N ALA A 397 11.39 1.76 21.03
CA ALA A 397 11.07 2.91 20.24
C ALA A 397 12.36 3.63 19.86
N SER A 398 12.36 4.30 18.71
CA SER A 398 13.45 5.17 18.32
C SER A 398 12.97 6.48 17.73
N LEU A 399 13.83 7.50 17.86
CA LEU A 399 13.67 8.78 17.20
C LEU A 399 14.97 9.13 16.50
N GLN A 400 14.90 9.35 15.19
CA GLN A 400 16.04 9.63 14.34
C GLN A 400 15.86 10.98 13.63
N TYR A 401 16.94 11.73 13.51
CA TYR A 401 17.08 12.88 12.64
C TYR A 401 18.22 12.66 11.65
N TYR A 402 17.91 12.73 10.36
CA TYR A 402 18.88 12.64 9.27
C TYR A 402 18.30 13.26 7.99
N ASN A 403 19.10 13.91 7.15
CA ASN A 403 18.65 14.56 5.91
C ASN A 403 17.47 15.54 6.10
N LYS A 404 17.43 16.26 7.23
CA LYS A 404 16.30 17.14 7.61
C LYS A 404 14.96 16.41 7.77
N TRP A 405 14.98 15.08 7.88
CA TRP A 405 13.86 14.23 8.24
C TRP A 405 13.89 13.92 9.73
N ILE A 406 12.71 13.89 10.35
CA ILE A 406 12.49 13.19 11.62
C ILE A 406 11.77 11.87 11.30
N LEU A 407 12.30 10.79 11.83
CA LEU A 407 11.74 9.44 11.73
C LEU A 407 11.57 8.88 13.15
N GLY A 408 10.34 8.54 13.51
CA GLY A 408 10.03 7.79 14.72
C GLY A 408 9.68 6.35 14.37
N ASP A 409 10.13 5.40 15.17
CA ASP A 409 9.66 4.02 15.15
C ASP A 409 9.30 3.52 16.54
N ALA A 410 8.35 2.60 16.60
CA ALA A 410 8.00 1.85 17.79
C ALA A 410 7.73 0.40 17.39
N TRP A 411 8.15 -0.56 18.20
CA TRP A 411 7.92 -1.96 17.93
C TRP A 411 7.56 -2.73 19.20
N LEU A 412 6.76 -3.77 19.02
CA LEU A 412 6.30 -4.69 20.05
C LEU A 412 6.54 -6.12 19.57
N GLU A 413 7.24 -6.94 20.35
CA GLU A 413 7.46 -8.34 20.04
C GLU A 413 6.21 -9.16 20.35
N LEU A 414 5.60 -9.76 19.32
CA LEU A 414 4.40 -10.59 19.45
C LEU A 414 4.75 -12.04 19.78
N ILE A 415 5.84 -12.55 19.16
CA ILE A 415 6.38 -13.88 19.41
C ILE A 415 7.88 -13.72 19.65
N PRO A 416 8.38 -14.08 20.85
CA PRO A 416 9.79 -13.92 21.20
C PRO A 416 10.74 -14.47 20.14
N ASN A 417 11.65 -13.61 19.68
CA ASN A 417 12.67 -13.79 18.65
C ASN A 417 12.14 -14.24 17.26
N ARG A 418 10.84 -14.11 16.97
CA ARG A 418 10.25 -14.60 15.71
C ARG A 418 9.40 -13.57 15.00
N MET A 419 8.59 -12.81 15.72
CA MET A 419 7.62 -11.90 15.11
C MET A 419 7.47 -10.64 15.96
N ARG A 420 7.53 -9.48 15.32
CA ARG A 420 7.25 -8.19 15.95
C ARG A 420 6.26 -7.40 15.12
N LEU A 421 5.46 -6.56 15.78
CA LEU A 421 4.71 -5.49 15.17
C LEU A 421 5.55 -4.22 15.23
N GLU A 422 5.62 -3.45 14.15
CA GLU A 422 6.41 -2.24 14.06
C GLU A 422 5.60 -1.12 13.42
N VAL A 423 5.57 0.04 14.05
CA VAL A 423 4.96 1.27 13.52
C VAL A 423 6.08 2.26 13.28
N ARG A 424 6.10 2.88 12.11
CA ARG A 424 7.02 3.99 11.82
C ARG A 424 6.26 5.18 11.30
N ALA A 425 6.74 6.37 11.61
CA ALA A 425 6.22 7.61 11.06
C ALA A 425 7.38 8.57 10.77
N GLY A 426 7.34 9.25 9.64
CA GLY A 426 8.40 10.19 9.26
C GLY A 426 7.89 11.38 8.47
N ALA A 427 8.60 12.50 8.60
CA ALA A 427 8.36 13.71 7.82
C ALA A 427 9.63 14.58 7.71
N PRO A 428 9.79 15.37 6.63
CA PRO A 428 10.77 16.45 6.58
C PRO A 428 10.33 17.60 7.50
N VAL A 429 11.26 18.18 8.26
CA VAL A 429 10.94 19.19 9.30
C VAL A 429 11.59 20.55 9.10
N PHE A 430 12.64 20.65 8.28
CA PHE A 430 13.38 21.91 8.05
C PHE A 430 13.50 22.28 6.56
N ARG A 431 12.65 21.69 5.73
CA ARG A 431 12.49 22.02 4.31
C ARG A 431 11.18 21.45 3.79
N LEU A 432 10.77 21.91 2.62
CA LEU A 432 9.77 21.22 1.84
C LEU A 432 10.30 19.84 1.42
N HIS A 433 9.37 18.90 1.23
CA HIS A 433 9.69 17.61 0.65
C HIS A 433 10.21 17.81 -0.77
N GLU A 434 11.21 17.01 -1.16
CA GLU A 434 11.66 16.99 -2.55
C GLU A 434 10.68 16.16 -3.39
N TYR A 435 10.69 16.33 -4.71
CA TYR A 435 9.71 15.66 -5.57
C TYR A 435 9.82 14.12 -5.52
N TRP A 436 10.99 13.57 -5.15
CA TRP A 436 11.21 12.13 -4.96
C TRP A 436 10.88 11.63 -3.54
N GLU A 437 10.58 12.53 -2.62
CA GLU A 437 10.31 12.25 -1.22
C GLU A 437 8.83 12.32 -0.90
N PRO A 438 8.31 11.49 0.01
CA PRO A 438 6.96 11.70 0.52
C PRO A 438 6.87 12.93 1.41
N THR A 439 5.69 13.55 1.47
CA THR A 439 5.39 14.67 2.41
C THR A 439 5.51 14.23 3.85
N HIS A 440 4.99 13.04 4.14
CA HIS A 440 5.02 12.36 5.43
C HIS A 440 4.50 10.93 5.21
N PHE A 441 4.76 10.05 6.16
CA PHE A 441 4.23 8.70 6.10
C PHE A 441 4.01 8.08 7.47
N ILE A 442 3.15 7.07 7.50
CA ILE A 442 3.00 6.09 8.57
C ILE A 442 3.03 4.69 7.95
N THR A 443 3.84 3.79 8.51
CA THR A 443 3.95 2.40 8.05
C THR A 443 3.76 1.45 9.23
N LEU A 444 2.90 0.44 9.05
CA LEU A 444 2.76 -0.67 9.98
C LEU A 444 3.41 -1.91 9.35
N ASN A 445 4.35 -2.55 10.04
CA ASN A 445 5.15 -3.66 9.52
C ASN A 445 5.10 -4.86 10.46
N ILE A 446 5.15 -6.07 9.91
CA ILE A 446 5.26 -7.31 10.68
C ILE A 446 6.52 -8.09 10.25
N PRO A 447 7.71 -7.76 10.77
CA PRO A 447 8.94 -8.49 10.45
C PRO A 447 8.89 -9.92 10.99
N ILE A 448 9.35 -10.87 10.17
CA ILE A 448 9.41 -12.29 10.52
C ILE A 448 10.86 -12.76 10.54
N THR A 449 11.23 -13.48 11.59
CA THR A 449 12.56 -14.07 11.78
C THR A 449 12.44 -15.58 11.92
N PHE A 450 13.18 -16.29 11.06
CA PHE A 450 13.31 -17.73 11.07
C PHE A 450 14.64 -18.11 11.73
N SER A 451 14.60 -18.99 12.74
CA SER A 451 15.78 -19.60 13.35
C SER A 451 15.90 -21.04 12.84
N LEU A 452 17.07 -21.37 12.31
CA LEU A 452 17.41 -22.72 11.84
C LEU A 452 18.15 -23.52 12.91
#